data_AF-A0A838WZQ1-F1
#
_entry.id   AF-A0A838WZQ1-F1
#
_cell.length_a   1.000
_cell.length_b   1.000
_cell.length_c   1.000
_cell.angle_alpha   90.00
_cell.angle_beta   90.00
_cell.angle_gamma   90.00
#
_symmetry.space_group_name_H-M   'P 1'
#
loop_
_entity.id
_entity.type
_entity.pdbx_description
1 polymer ?
#
loop_
_entity_poly.entity_id
_entity_poly.type
_entity_poly.pdbx_seq_one_letter_code
_entity_poly.pdbx_strand_id
1 'polypeptide(L)' 'MGYISKSAHTEASNRVWVADFTYARTGSGWVYVAFIVDVYSQRIVGWHAQTS' A
#
# COMPACT_ATOMS: atom_id res chain seq x y z
N MET A 1 -10.74 -4.97 22.89
CA MET A 1 -10.95 -5.03 21.43
C MET A 1 -9.58 -4.92 20.75
N GLY A 2 -8.85 -6.03 20.60
CA GLY A 2 -7.46 -6.01 20.11
C GLY A 2 -7.40 -6.18 18.59
N TYR A 3 -6.70 -5.30 17.90
CA TYR A 3 -6.41 -5.45 16.47
C TYR A 3 -5.24 -6.40 16.34
N ILE A 4 -5.50 -7.65 15.94
CA ILE A 4 -4.43 -8.62 15.63
C ILE A 4 -3.86 -8.20 14.27
N SER A 5 -2.73 -7.50 14.24
CA SER A 5 -1.98 -7.33 13.00
C SER A 5 -1.18 -8.61 12.76
N LYS A 6 -1.52 -9.37 11.72
CA LYS A 6 -0.70 -10.49 11.29
C LYS A 6 0.60 -9.93 10.71
N SER A 7 1.73 -10.13 11.39
CA SER A 7 3.03 -9.75 10.83
C SER A 7 3.32 -10.67 9.64
N ALA A 8 3.36 -10.06 8.46
CA ALA A 8 3.76 -10.75 7.24
C ALA A 8 5.30 -10.80 7.22
N HIS A 9 5.87 -12.00 7.30
CA HIS A 9 7.29 -12.23 7.09
C HIS A 9 7.46 -13.10 5.85
N THR A 10 8.47 -12.78 5.04
CA THR A 10 8.82 -13.59 3.87
C THR A 10 10.33 -13.53 3.64
N GLU A 11 10.91 -14.64 3.21
CA GLU A 11 12.36 -14.80 3.01
C GLU A 11 12.81 -14.40 1.59
N ALA A 12 11.87 -14.04 0.71
CA ALA A 12 12.15 -13.71 -0.69
C ALA A 12 11.15 -12.69 -1.26
N SER A 13 11.65 -11.85 -2.17
CA SER A 13 10.82 -10.93 -2.96
C SER A 13 9.76 -11.65 -3.79
N ASN A 14 8.68 -10.92 -4.09
CA ASN A 14 7.60 -11.32 -4.99
C ASN A 14 6.78 -12.51 -4.48
N ARG A 15 6.63 -12.62 -3.15
CA ARG A 15 5.89 -13.72 -2.48
C ARG A 15 4.72 -13.23 -1.66
N VAL A 16 4.91 -12.11 -0.95
CA VAL A 16 3.88 -11.51 -0.12
C VAL A 16 3.85 -10.02 -0.40
N TRP A 17 2.66 -9.51 -0.68
CA TRP A 17 2.42 -8.09 -0.90
C TRP A 17 1.39 -7.58 0.09
N VAL A 18 1.57 -6.34 0.52
CA VAL A 18 0.59 -5.60 1.32
C VAL A 18 0.03 -4.48 0.45
N ALA A 19 -1.27 -4.23 0.57
CA ALA A 19 -1.93 -3.11 -0.04
C ALA A 19 -2.22 -2.03 1.02
N ASP A 20 -1.95 -0.78 0.66
CA ASP A 20 -2.31 0.39 1.47
C ASP A 20 -3.10 1.40 0.62
N PHE A 21 -4.05 2.08 1.25
CA PHE A 21 -4.89 3.10 0.63
C PHE A 21 -4.78 4.40 1.40
N THR A 22 -4.42 5.47 0.69
CA THR A 22 -4.31 6.80 1.26
C THR A 22 -4.93 7.83 0.33
N TYR A 23 -5.09 9.05 0.83
CA TYR A 23 -5.62 10.17 0.08
C TYR A 23 -4.84 11.44 0.39
N ALA A 24 -4.64 12.27 -0.63
CA ALA A 24 -3.89 13.51 -0.52
C ALA A 24 -4.73 14.69 -1.02
N ARG A 25 -4.69 15.81 -0.28
CA ARG A 25 -5.35 17.05 -0.69
C ARG A 25 -4.49 17.75 -1.75
N THR A 26 -5.11 18.16 -2.85
CA THR A 26 -4.50 19.01 -3.88
C THR A 26 -5.23 20.35 -3.96
N GLY A 27 -4.68 21.30 -4.72
CA GLY A 27 -5.35 22.57 -4.99
C GLY A 27 -6.66 22.41 -5.77
N SER A 28 -6.85 21.28 -6.47
CA SER A 28 -8.02 21.00 -7.30
C SER A 28 -8.99 19.97 -6.70
N GLY A 29 -8.69 19.40 -5.52
CA GLY A 29 -9.56 18.39 -4.91
C GLY A 29 -8.79 17.35 -4.08
N TRP A 30 -9.25 16.10 -4.14
CA TRP A 30 -8.60 14.97 -3.49
C TRP A 30 -8.09 13.98 -4.53
N VAL A 31 -6.92 13.42 -4.28
CA VAL A 31 -6.37 12.28 -5.03
C VAL A 31 -6.40 11.07 -4.10
N TYR A 32 -7.00 9.98 -4.56
CA TYR A 32 -6.99 8.69 -3.87
C TYR A 32 -5.91 7.82 -4.49
N VAL A 33 -5.03 7.24 -3.66
CA VAL A 33 -3.89 6.46 -4.11
C VAL A 33 -3.90 5.10 -3.43
N ALA A 34 -3.76 4.06 -4.25
CA ALA A 34 -3.54 2.69 -3.81
C ALA A 34 -2.09 2.29 -4.12
N PHE A 35 -1.42 1.66 -3.15
CA PHE A 35 -0.07 1.12 -3.31
C PHE A 35 -0.04 -0.39 -3.04
N ILE A 36 0.73 -1.11 -3.84
CA ILE A 36 1.12 -2.50 -3.56
C ILE A 36 2.60 -2.51 -3.21
N VAL A 37 2.92 -2.97 -2.01
CA VAL A 37 4.29 -3.01 -1.48
C VAL A 37 4.73 -4.46 -1.30
N ASP A 38 5.90 -4.80 -1.82
CA ASP A 38 6.55 -6.08 -1.57
C ASP A 38 7.13 -6.13 -0.16
N VAL A 39 6.72 -7.13 0.63
CA VAL A 39 7.05 -7.22 2.05
C VAL A 39 8.54 -7.46 2.30
N TYR A 40 9.22 -8.21 1.43
CA TYR A 40 10.65 -8.49 1.57
C TYR A 40 11.49 -7.26 1.21
N SER A 41 11.30 -6.72 0.00
CA SER A 41 12.15 -5.65 -0.52
C SER A 41 11.74 -4.24 -0.05
N GLN A 42 10.55 -4.09 0.55
CA GLN A 42 9.97 -2.81 0.95
C GLN A 42 9.81 -1.84 -0.25
N ARG A 43 9.67 -2.39 -1.46
CA ARG A 43 9.50 -1.61 -2.70
C ARG A 43 8.05 -1.58 -3.14
N ILE A 44 7.64 -0.45 -3.70
CA ILE A 44 6.36 -0.32 -4.41
C ILE A 44 6.46 -1.10 -5.72
N VAL A 45 5.61 -2.10 -5.89
CA VAL A 45 5.55 -2.93 -7.11
C VAL A 45 4.35 -2.58 -8.00
N GLY A 46 3.40 -1.79 -7.49
CA GLY A 46 2.28 -1.28 -8.25
C GLY A 46 1.61 -0.12 -7.53
N TRP A 47 0.98 0.78 -8.29
CA TRP A 47 0.19 1.88 -7.75
C TRP A 47 -0.89 2.31 -8.74
N HIS A 48 -1.93 2.94 -8.21
CA HIS A 48 -2.95 3.61 -9.01
C HIS A 48 -3.41 4.88 -8.28
N ALA A 49 -3.62 5.96 -9.02
CA ALA A 49 -4.10 7.23 -8.49
C ALA A 49 -5.32 7.69 -9.28
N GLN A 50 -6.35 8.15 -8.57
CA GLN A 50 -7.59 8.61 -9.17
C GLN A 50 -8.07 9.90 -8.49
N THR A 51 -8.57 10.83 -9.29
CA THR A 51 -9.34 11.99 -8.82
C THR A 51 -10.84 11.70 -8.95
N SER A 52 -11.65 12.39 -8.15
CA SER A 52 -13.10 12.42 -8.36
C SER A 52 -13.48 13.12 -9.66
#